data_AF-A0A6N9L8J0-F1
#
_entry.id   AF-A0A6N9L8J0-F1
#
_cell.length_a   1.000
_cell.length_b   1.000
_cell.length_c   1.000
_cell.angle_alpha   90.00
_cell.angle_beta   90.00
_cell.angle_gamma   90.00
#
_symmetry.space_group_name_H-M   'P 1'
#
loop_
_entity.id
_entity.type
_entity.pdbx_description
1 polymer ?
#
loop_
_entity_poly.entity_id
_entity_poly.type
_entity_poly.pdbx_seq_one_letter_code
_entity_poly.pdbx_strand_id
1 'polypeptide(L)'
;MKKITVLGVTGSIGTQTIDVVTGHPDEFEIVAMSAGHNIKKLEEIMNQIPVPHICVLEQKDYDYLSEKYPDRHFYLGQEGLIQISTLEETEIVLNAIVGFAGLLPTIEAIKAGKDIALANKETLVVAGHIIIPLAKEYGIQLLPVDSEHSAIFQSMHGEYLREISKIILTCSGGSFRDKSLDELKDATVEQALNHPNWSMGAKITIDSATLVNKGLEVMEAKWLFDVDYDDIEVLIHPESVVHSMIECTDTAVIGQLGTPDMRLPIQYALTYPHRIPLINSKRLSLSDIGTLHFYKPDTERFKALPLAYRAGRIGGSMPCVFNGANEEANQLFRDGKIKFLEIVDLIEEAMNAHTVIENPSLDELIKIDAEARAFVRKRVGL
;
A
#
# COMPACT_ATOMS: atom_id res chain seq x y z
N MET A 1 0.29 -26.67 0.48
CA MET A 1 0.80 -25.68 -0.48
C MET A 1 -0.32 -24.72 -0.80
N LYS A 2 -0.19 -23.47 -0.35
CA LYS A 2 -1.15 -22.38 -0.58
C LYS A 2 -0.90 -21.77 -1.95
N LYS A 3 -1.95 -21.65 -2.76
CA LYS A 3 -1.89 -21.13 -4.13
C LYS A 3 -2.16 -19.63 -4.19
N ILE A 4 -1.22 -18.88 -4.76
CA ILE A 4 -1.15 -17.42 -4.67
C ILE A 4 -1.24 -16.80 -6.06
N THR A 5 -2.07 -15.77 -6.21
CA THR A 5 -1.98 -14.83 -7.33
C THR A 5 -1.31 -13.54 -6.86
N VAL A 6 -0.25 -13.10 -7.55
CA VAL A 6 0.51 -11.89 -7.19
C VAL A 6 0.27 -10.78 -8.21
N LEU A 7 -0.47 -9.75 -7.81
CA LEU A 7 -0.70 -8.59 -8.67
C LEU A 7 0.43 -7.57 -8.48
N GLY A 8 1.15 -7.22 -9.54
CA GLY A 8 2.29 -6.28 -9.47
C GLY A 8 3.63 -6.94 -9.08
N VAL A 9 3.94 -8.10 -9.65
CA VAL A 9 5.08 -8.96 -9.30
C VAL A 9 6.46 -8.30 -9.50
N THR A 10 6.55 -7.31 -10.39
CA THR A 10 7.82 -6.62 -10.70
C THR A 10 8.08 -5.41 -9.81
N GLY A 11 7.14 -5.05 -8.93
CA GLY A 11 7.32 -4.03 -7.89
C GLY A 11 8.04 -4.57 -6.65
N SER A 12 8.38 -3.68 -5.71
CA SER A 12 9.16 -4.04 -4.50
C SER A 12 8.50 -5.16 -3.66
N ILE A 13 7.19 -5.07 -3.42
CA ILE A 13 6.43 -6.10 -2.69
C ILE A 13 6.35 -7.39 -3.51
N GLY A 14 6.10 -7.28 -4.81
CA GLY A 14 6.04 -8.43 -5.72
C GLY A 14 7.35 -9.23 -5.71
N THR A 15 8.50 -8.57 -5.87
CA THR A 15 9.81 -9.23 -5.83
C THR A 15 10.12 -9.85 -4.48
N GLN A 16 9.76 -9.18 -3.38
CA GLN A 16 9.95 -9.73 -2.04
C GLN A 16 8.99 -10.91 -1.75
N THR A 17 7.83 -10.94 -2.41
CA THR A 17 6.95 -12.10 -2.39
C THR A 17 7.59 -13.30 -3.08
N ILE A 18 8.30 -13.09 -4.20
CA ILE A 18 9.09 -14.15 -4.85
C ILE A 18 10.16 -14.69 -3.89
N ASP A 19 10.86 -13.81 -3.16
CA ASP A 19 11.85 -14.24 -2.15
C ASP A 19 11.23 -15.10 -1.04
N VAL A 20 10.04 -14.73 -0.55
CA VAL A 20 9.31 -15.51 0.47
C VAL A 20 8.88 -16.87 -0.07
N VAL A 21 8.29 -16.89 -1.28
CA VAL A 21 7.79 -18.14 -1.91
C VAL A 21 8.94 -19.09 -2.22
N THR A 22 10.03 -18.59 -2.80
CA THR A 22 11.20 -19.42 -3.13
C THR A 22 11.95 -19.91 -1.89
N GLY A 23 11.82 -19.22 -0.74
CA GLY A 23 12.28 -19.71 0.56
C GLY A 23 11.46 -20.88 1.12
N HIS A 24 10.22 -21.06 0.65
CA HIS A 24 9.29 -22.07 1.16
C HIS A 24 8.51 -22.77 0.02
N PRO A 25 9.20 -23.46 -0.90
CA PRO A 25 8.57 -24.05 -2.09
C PRO A 25 7.57 -25.17 -1.78
N ASP A 26 7.67 -25.81 -0.61
CA ASP A 26 6.70 -26.83 -0.17
C ASP A 26 5.40 -26.21 0.40
N GLU A 27 5.45 -24.94 0.79
CA GLU A 27 4.34 -24.22 1.42
C GLU A 27 3.57 -23.35 0.43
N PHE A 28 4.21 -22.83 -0.63
CA PHE A 28 3.61 -21.85 -1.54
C PHE A 28 3.80 -22.19 -3.02
N GLU A 29 2.78 -21.85 -3.80
CA GLU A 29 2.82 -21.91 -5.27
C GLU A 29 2.25 -20.61 -5.83
N ILE A 30 2.97 -19.96 -6.76
CA ILE A 30 2.43 -18.81 -7.50
C ILE A 30 1.77 -19.35 -8.77
N VAL A 31 0.44 -19.26 -8.82
CA VAL A 31 -0.36 -19.74 -9.95
C VAL A 31 -0.58 -18.66 -11.01
N ALA A 32 -0.60 -17.40 -10.59
CA ALA A 32 -0.68 -16.29 -11.51
C ALA A 32 0.09 -15.06 -11.03
N MET A 33 0.52 -14.23 -11.97
CA MET A 33 1.15 -12.95 -11.66
C MET A 33 0.82 -11.87 -12.67
N SER A 34 0.92 -10.61 -12.28
CA SER A 34 0.83 -9.48 -13.22
C SER A 34 2.01 -8.53 -13.16
N ALA A 35 2.28 -7.85 -14.26
CA ALA A 35 3.26 -6.77 -14.33
C ALA A 35 2.74 -5.59 -15.14
N GLY A 36 3.18 -4.39 -14.75
CA GLY A 36 3.05 -3.18 -15.56
C GLY A 36 4.15 -3.13 -16.64
N HIS A 37 4.92 -2.05 -16.67
CA HIS A 37 5.85 -1.77 -17.78
C HIS A 37 7.23 -2.45 -17.66
N ASN A 38 7.58 -3.06 -16.53
CA ASN A 38 8.92 -3.65 -16.33
C ASN A 38 9.01 -5.10 -16.87
N ILE A 39 8.87 -5.25 -18.18
CA ILE A 39 8.83 -6.55 -18.86
C ILE A 39 10.13 -7.33 -18.69
N LYS A 40 11.28 -6.66 -18.72
CA LYS A 40 12.57 -7.31 -18.47
C LYS A 40 12.58 -8.02 -17.11
N LYS A 41 12.09 -7.37 -16.05
CA LYS A 41 12.04 -7.97 -14.71
C LYS A 41 11.02 -9.11 -14.64
N LEU A 42 9.90 -8.99 -15.34
CA LEU A 42 8.92 -10.06 -15.47
C LEU A 42 9.56 -11.32 -16.06
N GLU A 43 10.31 -11.18 -17.17
CA GLU A 43 11.03 -12.30 -17.78
C GLU A 43 12.09 -12.91 -16.85
N GLU A 44 12.81 -12.10 -16.07
CA GLU A 44 13.74 -12.60 -15.05
C GLU A 44 13.03 -13.48 -14.01
N ILE A 45 11.84 -13.09 -13.54
CA ILE A 45 11.04 -13.85 -12.56
C ILE A 45 10.47 -15.12 -13.21
N MET A 46 9.96 -14.98 -14.44
CA MET A 46 9.44 -16.07 -15.27
C MET A 46 10.46 -17.20 -15.51
N ASN A 47 11.76 -16.90 -15.49
CA ASN A 47 12.83 -17.88 -15.63
C ASN A 47 13.22 -18.53 -14.29
N GLN A 48 12.85 -17.93 -13.15
CA GLN A 48 13.15 -18.44 -11.82
C GLN A 48 12.07 -19.38 -11.30
N ILE A 49 10.81 -19.08 -11.59
CA ILE A 49 9.65 -19.85 -11.15
C ILE A 49 8.69 -20.15 -12.31
N PRO A 50 8.16 -21.38 -12.41
CA PRO A 50 7.17 -21.72 -13.42
C PRO A 50 5.81 -21.17 -13.01
N VAL A 51 5.33 -20.13 -13.71
CA VAL A 51 4.01 -19.52 -13.46
C VAL A 51 3.17 -19.61 -14.74
N PRO A 52 2.01 -20.29 -14.70
CA PRO A 52 1.22 -20.56 -15.91
C PRO A 52 0.40 -19.36 -16.40
N HIS A 53 -0.10 -18.49 -15.51
CA HIS A 53 -0.97 -17.37 -15.87
C HIS A 53 -0.27 -16.02 -15.65
N ILE A 54 -0.17 -15.21 -16.69
CA ILE A 54 0.59 -13.96 -16.66
C ILE A 54 -0.23 -12.82 -17.26
N CYS A 55 -0.53 -11.78 -16.50
CA CYS A 55 -1.18 -10.57 -17.02
C CYS A 55 -0.17 -9.45 -17.25
N VAL A 56 -0.25 -8.79 -18.41
CA VAL A 56 0.52 -7.59 -18.72
C VAL A 56 -0.39 -6.42 -19.08
N LEU A 57 0.12 -5.21 -18.95
CA LEU A 57 -0.69 -4.00 -19.12
C LEU A 57 -0.90 -3.61 -20.59
N GLU A 58 0.13 -3.73 -21.44
CA GLU A 58 0.10 -3.21 -22.81
C GLU A 58 0.01 -4.31 -23.88
N GLN A 59 -0.75 -4.05 -24.95
CA GLN A 59 -0.93 -4.99 -26.07
C GLN A 59 0.40 -5.42 -26.69
N LYS A 60 1.35 -4.48 -26.84
CA LYS A 60 2.67 -4.77 -27.43
C LYS A 60 3.45 -5.81 -26.62
N ASP A 61 3.31 -5.80 -25.30
CA ASP A 61 4.01 -6.69 -24.38
C ASP A 61 3.31 -8.05 -24.36
N TYR A 62 1.98 -8.06 -24.44
CA TYR A 62 1.18 -9.28 -24.59
C TYR A 62 1.56 -10.03 -25.87
N ASP A 63 1.61 -9.35 -27.02
CA ASP A 63 1.93 -9.96 -28.31
C ASP A 63 3.35 -10.55 -28.27
N TYR A 64 4.32 -9.77 -27.78
CA TYR A 64 5.72 -10.19 -27.66
C TYR A 64 5.90 -11.43 -26.77
N LEU A 65 5.31 -11.42 -25.57
CA LEU A 65 5.51 -12.50 -24.60
C LEU A 65 4.75 -13.77 -24.98
N SER A 66 3.56 -13.64 -25.56
CA SER A 66 2.75 -14.78 -26.01
C SER A 66 3.42 -15.56 -27.14
N GLU A 67 4.10 -14.86 -28.06
CA GLU A 67 4.88 -15.51 -29.12
C GLU A 67 6.13 -16.20 -28.55
N LYS A 68 6.81 -15.55 -27.61
CA LYS A 68 8.07 -16.03 -27.04
C LYS A 68 7.91 -17.20 -26.06
N TYR A 69 6.80 -17.24 -25.32
CA TYR A 69 6.53 -18.22 -24.25
C TYR A 69 5.19 -18.94 -24.49
N PRO A 70 5.07 -19.77 -25.55
CA PRO A 70 3.81 -20.42 -25.92
C PRO A 70 3.32 -21.48 -24.92
N ASP A 71 4.16 -21.84 -23.94
CA ASP A 71 3.85 -22.74 -22.83
C ASP A 71 3.01 -22.08 -21.72
N ARG A 72 2.75 -20.78 -21.81
CA ARG A 72 2.09 -19.98 -20.77
C ARG A 72 0.84 -19.30 -21.32
N HIS A 73 -0.06 -18.94 -20.41
CA HIS A 73 -1.28 -18.22 -20.72
C HIS A 73 -1.13 -16.75 -20.35
N PHE A 74 -1.19 -15.88 -21.37
CA PHE A 74 -1.11 -14.44 -21.19
C PHE A 74 -2.50 -13.81 -21.15
N TYR A 75 -2.60 -12.74 -20.37
CA TYR A 75 -3.79 -11.92 -20.18
C TYR A 75 -3.41 -10.45 -20.36
N LEU A 76 -4.39 -9.61 -20.72
CA LEU A 76 -4.14 -8.21 -21.05
C LEU A 76 -5.01 -7.26 -20.20
N GLY A 77 -4.38 -6.22 -19.70
CA GLY A 77 -5.06 -5.05 -19.14
C GLY A 77 -5.90 -5.35 -17.90
N GLN A 78 -6.92 -4.51 -17.68
CA GLN A 78 -7.76 -4.58 -16.49
C GLN A 78 -8.60 -5.85 -16.44
N GLU A 79 -9.15 -6.26 -17.58
CA GLU A 79 -9.89 -7.51 -17.74
C GLU A 79 -9.00 -8.70 -17.40
N GLY A 80 -7.76 -8.70 -17.87
CA GLY A 80 -6.77 -9.72 -17.53
C GLY A 80 -6.46 -9.79 -16.04
N LEU A 81 -6.34 -8.65 -15.36
CA LEU A 81 -6.17 -8.59 -13.90
C LEU A 81 -7.34 -9.23 -13.16
N ILE A 82 -8.58 -8.95 -13.58
CA ILE A 82 -9.78 -9.56 -13.00
C ILE A 82 -9.77 -11.08 -13.22
N GLN A 83 -9.44 -11.53 -14.44
CA GLN A 83 -9.41 -12.95 -14.76
C GLN A 83 -8.40 -13.72 -13.90
N ILE A 84 -7.16 -13.24 -13.79
CA ILE A 84 -6.15 -13.94 -12.98
C ILE A 84 -6.47 -13.90 -11.48
N SER A 85 -7.12 -12.83 -11.00
CA SER A 85 -7.47 -12.66 -9.58
C SER A 85 -8.64 -13.57 -9.15
N THR A 86 -9.36 -14.15 -10.10
CA THR A 86 -10.57 -14.95 -9.87
C THR A 86 -10.40 -16.42 -10.26
N LEU A 87 -9.18 -16.85 -10.63
CA LEU A 87 -8.87 -18.25 -10.97
C LEU A 87 -9.31 -19.21 -9.86
N GLU A 88 -9.91 -20.35 -10.24
CA GLU A 88 -10.49 -21.32 -9.31
C GLU A 88 -9.45 -21.83 -8.31
N GLU A 89 -8.25 -22.12 -8.78
CA GLU A 89 -7.15 -22.65 -8.00
C GLU A 89 -6.46 -21.62 -7.08
N THR A 90 -6.70 -20.32 -7.26
CA THR A 90 -6.15 -19.30 -6.36
C THR A 90 -6.85 -19.40 -5.01
N GLU A 91 -6.08 -19.41 -3.92
CA GLU A 91 -6.63 -19.33 -2.55
C GLU A 91 -6.52 -17.92 -1.99
N ILE A 92 -5.40 -17.23 -2.29
CA ILE A 92 -5.13 -15.88 -1.83
C ILE A 92 -4.60 -15.00 -2.96
N VAL A 93 -5.10 -13.77 -3.04
CA VAL A 93 -4.59 -12.74 -3.96
C VAL A 93 -3.74 -11.76 -3.15
N LEU A 94 -2.45 -11.68 -3.48
CA LEU A 94 -1.58 -10.62 -2.98
C LEU A 94 -1.66 -9.43 -3.93
N ASN A 95 -2.35 -8.38 -3.51
CA ASN A 95 -2.45 -7.15 -4.29
C ASN A 95 -1.33 -6.16 -3.91
N ALA A 96 -0.33 -6.07 -4.78
CA ALA A 96 0.80 -5.15 -4.70
C ALA A 96 0.83 -4.13 -5.85
N ILE A 97 -0.29 -3.94 -6.56
CA ILE A 97 -0.42 -2.87 -7.55
C ILE A 97 -0.40 -1.52 -6.83
N VAL A 98 0.26 -0.52 -7.42
CA VAL A 98 0.29 0.84 -6.87
C VAL A 98 -0.95 1.60 -7.32
N GLY A 99 -1.60 2.29 -6.38
CA GLY A 99 -2.67 3.23 -6.68
C GLY A 99 -4.03 2.60 -6.96
N PHE A 100 -4.92 3.40 -7.55
CA PHE A 100 -6.33 3.06 -7.80
C PHE A 100 -6.54 1.79 -8.64
N ALA A 101 -5.59 1.44 -9.51
CA ALA A 101 -5.72 0.32 -10.45
C ALA A 101 -5.95 -1.05 -9.78
N GLY A 102 -5.53 -1.21 -8.52
CA GLY A 102 -5.74 -2.43 -7.73
C GLY A 102 -7.17 -2.63 -7.22
N LEU A 103 -8.05 -1.62 -7.29
CA LEU A 103 -9.38 -1.66 -6.67
C LEU A 103 -10.31 -2.72 -7.28
N LEU A 104 -10.54 -2.65 -8.60
CA LEU A 104 -11.44 -3.57 -9.29
C LEU A 104 -11.02 -5.05 -9.17
N PRO A 105 -9.76 -5.45 -9.43
CA PRO A 105 -9.37 -6.85 -9.26
C PRO A 105 -9.50 -7.32 -7.81
N THR A 106 -9.34 -6.43 -6.81
CA THR A 106 -9.59 -6.77 -5.41
C THR A 106 -11.07 -7.05 -5.16
N ILE A 107 -11.97 -6.21 -5.65
CA ILE A 107 -13.43 -6.41 -5.53
C ILE A 107 -13.84 -7.75 -6.14
N GLU A 108 -13.36 -8.06 -7.35
CA GLU A 108 -13.71 -9.30 -8.03
C GLU A 108 -13.09 -10.54 -7.36
N ALA A 109 -11.87 -10.43 -6.83
CA ALA A 109 -11.26 -11.49 -6.01
C ALA A 109 -12.08 -11.79 -4.74
N ILE A 110 -12.56 -10.75 -4.04
CA ILE A 110 -13.43 -10.91 -2.86
C ILE A 110 -14.72 -11.64 -3.25
N LYS A 111 -15.37 -11.21 -4.36
CA LYS A 111 -16.61 -11.87 -4.86
C LYS A 111 -16.37 -13.32 -5.27
N ALA A 112 -15.16 -13.65 -5.71
CA ALA A 112 -14.74 -15.02 -6.02
C ALA A 112 -14.34 -15.84 -4.77
N GLY A 113 -14.51 -15.29 -3.56
CA GLY A 113 -14.24 -15.98 -2.30
C GLY A 113 -12.75 -16.14 -2.00
N LYS A 114 -11.89 -15.27 -2.54
CA LYS A 114 -10.44 -15.32 -2.33
C LYS A 114 -10.05 -14.49 -1.11
N ASP A 115 -9.16 -15.02 -0.29
CA ASP A 115 -8.50 -14.21 0.73
C ASP A 115 -7.63 -13.14 0.04
N ILE A 116 -7.48 -11.98 0.68
CA ILE A 116 -6.74 -10.85 0.12
C ILE A 116 -5.57 -10.51 1.05
N ALA A 117 -4.34 -10.66 0.56
CA ALA A 117 -3.16 -10.07 1.17
C ALA A 117 -2.97 -8.66 0.56
N LEU A 118 -3.35 -7.63 1.30
CA LEU A 118 -3.45 -6.27 0.77
C LEU A 118 -2.21 -5.44 1.11
N ALA A 119 -1.40 -5.11 0.09
CA ALA A 119 -0.33 -4.12 0.18
C ALA A 119 -0.72 -2.78 -0.47
N ASN A 120 -1.74 -2.79 -1.33
CA ASN A 120 -2.29 -1.61 -1.99
C ASN A 120 -3.25 -0.86 -1.07
N LYS A 121 -2.70 0.01 -0.22
CA LYS A 121 -3.47 0.84 0.74
C LYS A 121 -4.54 1.70 0.07
N GLU A 122 -4.29 2.16 -1.16
CA GLU A 122 -5.22 3.02 -1.90
C GLU A 122 -6.59 2.38 -2.11
N THR A 123 -6.67 1.04 -2.20
CA THR A 123 -7.95 0.31 -2.28
C THR A 123 -8.85 0.60 -1.07
N LEU A 124 -8.30 0.57 0.15
CA LEU A 124 -9.08 0.86 1.36
C LEU A 124 -9.28 2.34 1.59
N VAL A 125 -8.30 3.17 1.24
CA VAL A 125 -8.45 4.63 1.31
C VAL A 125 -9.63 5.09 0.46
N VAL A 126 -9.73 4.61 -0.78
CA VAL A 126 -10.71 5.07 -1.75
C VAL A 126 -12.08 4.41 -1.57
N ALA A 127 -12.09 3.12 -1.24
CA ALA A 127 -13.30 2.31 -1.29
C ALA A 127 -13.51 1.45 -0.03
N GLY A 128 -12.97 1.84 1.13
CA GLY A 128 -13.12 1.08 2.37
C GLY A 128 -14.59 0.81 2.75
N HIS A 129 -15.50 1.75 2.46
CA HIS A 129 -16.95 1.57 2.66
C HIS A 129 -17.59 0.53 1.75
N ILE A 130 -16.92 0.12 0.67
CA ILE A 130 -17.35 -0.97 -0.23
C ILE A 130 -16.61 -2.26 0.14
N ILE A 131 -15.28 -2.19 0.30
CA ILE A 131 -14.41 -3.35 0.51
C ILE A 131 -14.69 -4.04 1.83
N ILE A 132 -14.85 -3.30 2.94
CA ILE A 132 -15.04 -3.90 4.26
C ILE A 132 -16.38 -4.65 4.35
N PRO A 133 -17.53 -4.09 3.93
CA PRO A 133 -18.79 -4.85 3.88
C PRO A 133 -18.71 -6.06 2.94
N LEU A 134 -18.09 -5.91 1.77
CA LEU A 134 -17.97 -7.00 0.79
C LEU A 134 -17.12 -8.16 1.34
N ALA A 135 -16.00 -7.87 2.00
CA ALA A 135 -15.17 -8.88 2.65
C ALA A 135 -15.95 -9.66 3.72
N LYS A 136 -16.78 -8.96 4.52
CA LYS A 136 -17.66 -9.57 5.52
C LYS A 136 -18.76 -10.42 4.87
N GLU A 137 -19.39 -9.93 3.80
CA GLU A 137 -20.44 -10.64 3.06
C GLU A 137 -19.97 -11.96 2.49
N TYR A 138 -18.79 -11.98 1.88
CA TYR A 138 -18.19 -13.17 1.26
C TYR A 138 -17.37 -14.03 2.24
N GLY A 139 -17.20 -13.58 3.49
CA GLY A 139 -16.52 -14.33 4.54
C GLY A 139 -15.04 -14.56 4.30
N ILE A 140 -14.39 -13.70 3.52
CA ILE A 140 -12.95 -13.78 3.22
C ILE A 140 -12.11 -13.07 4.27
N GLN A 141 -10.82 -13.40 4.33
CA GLN A 141 -9.86 -12.68 5.16
C GLN A 141 -9.21 -11.54 4.39
N LEU A 142 -9.20 -10.35 4.99
CA LEU A 142 -8.43 -9.20 4.52
C LEU A 142 -7.20 -9.05 5.40
N LEU A 143 -6.04 -9.42 4.86
CA LEU A 143 -4.79 -9.57 5.59
C LEU A 143 -3.84 -8.41 5.23
N PRO A 144 -3.49 -7.53 6.18
CA PRO A 144 -2.63 -6.38 5.88
C PRO A 144 -1.19 -6.80 5.62
N VAL A 145 -0.65 -6.34 4.49
CA VAL A 145 0.77 -6.50 4.11
C VAL A 145 1.55 -5.21 4.36
N ASP A 146 0.88 -4.05 4.40
CA ASP A 146 1.54 -2.80 4.79
C ASP A 146 2.16 -2.96 6.20
N SER A 147 3.37 -2.42 6.40
CA SER A 147 4.23 -2.84 7.50
C SER A 147 3.64 -2.48 8.86
N GLU A 148 3.06 -1.28 8.94
CA GLU A 148 2.45 -0.73 10.12
C GLU A 148 1.13 -1.42 10.46
N HIS A 149 0.28 -1.69 9.46
CA HIS A 149 -0.98 -2.40 9.68
C HIS A 149 -0.76 -3.88 9.97
N SER A 150 0.24 -4.50 9.34
CA SER A 150 0.68 -5.84 9.71
C SER A 150 1.19 -5.89 11.15
N ALA A 151 1.90 -4.86 11.60
CA ALA A 151 2.37 -4.72 12.98
C ALA A 151 1.20 -4.55 13.97
N ILE A 152 0.20 -3.72 13.64
CA ILE A 152 -1.03 -3.57 14.43
C ILE A 152 -1.77 -4.90 14.50
N PHE A 153 -2.01 -5.55 13.36
CA PHE A 153 -2.69 -6.84 13.27
C PHE A 153 -1.99 -7.93 14.09
N GLN A 154 -0.65 -7.96 14.08
CA GLN A 154 0.15 -8.85 14.92
C GLN A 154 0.04 -8.51 16.41
N SER A 155 -0.01 -7.22 16.75
CA SER A 155 -0.10 -6.75 18.14
C SER A 155 -1.50 -7.00 18.73
N MET A 156 -2.52 -7.11 17.89
CA MET A 156 -3.89 -7.47 18.27
C MET A 156 -4.09 -8.97 18.45
N HIS A 157 -3.12 -9.82 18.07
CA HIS A 157 -3.28 -11.26 18.16
C HIS A 157 -3.35 -11.74 19.61
N GLY A 158 -4.54 -12.13 20.06
CA GLY A 158 -4.82 -12.51 21.45
C GLY A 158 -5.71 -11.50 22.20
N GLU A 159 -5.93 -10.32 21.62
CA GLU A 159 -6.76 -9.25 22.17
C GLU A 159 -8.15 -9.22 21.52
N TYR A 160 -9.13 -8.61 22.21
CA TYR A 160 -10.44 -8.32 21.60
C TYR A 160 -10.46 -6.90 21.03
N LEU A 161 -11.02 -6.72 19.82
CA LEU A 161 -11.14 -5.40 19.17
C LEU A 161 -11.69 -4.29 20.09
N ARG A 162 -12.72 -4.61 20.89
CA ARG A 162 -13.35 -3.66 21.83
C ARG A 162 -12.44 -3.20 22.98
N GLU A 163 -11.32 -3.89 23.19
CA GLU A 163 -10.35 -3.61 24.25
C GLU A 163 -9.20 -2.74 23.75
N ILE A 164 -9.19 -2.35 22.47
CA ILE A 164 -8.25 -1.40 21.88
C ILE A 164 -8.78 0.01 22.09
N SER A 165 -8.02 0.86 22.76
CA SER A 165 -8.35 2.27 22.97
C SER A 165 -7.74 3.20 21.91
N LYS A 166 -6.57 2.84 21.36
CA LYS A 166 -5.84 3.69 20.42
C LYS A 166 -4.91 2.88 19.53
N ILE A 167 -4.73 3.32 18.29
CA ILE A 167 -3.65 2.88 17.41
C ILE A 167 -2.52 3.91 17.45
N ILE A 168 -1.29 3.43 17.64
CA ILE A 168 -0.09 4.25 17.53
C ILE A 168 0.64 3.86 16.26
N LEU A 169 0.48 4.69 15.23
CA LEU A 169 0.96 4.46 13.88
C LEU A 169 2.31 5.16 13.66
N THR A 170 3.39 4.40 13.54
CA THR A 170 4.75 4.97 13.43
C THR A 170 5.15 5.26 11.98
N CYS A 171 5.83 6.37 11.67
CA CYS A 171 6.51 6.60 10.39
C CYS A 171 8.01 6.84 10.57
N SER A 172 8.81 6.62 9.52
CA SER A 172 10.24 6.99 9.49
C SER A 172 10.47 8.52 9.50
N GLY A 173 9.48 9.30 9.08
CA GLY A 173 9.56 10.73 8.79
C GLY A 173 10.05 11.08 7.38
N GLY A 174 10.45 10.08 6.57
CA GLY A 174 10.88 10.27 5.19
C GLY A 174 12.22 11.00 5.03
N SER A 175 12.63 11.21 3.77
CA SER A 175 13.93 11.80 3.39
C SER A 175 14.13 13.24 3.87
N PHE A 176 13.04 13.95 4.17
CA PHE A 176 13.06 15.36 4.56
C PHE A 176 12.67 15.64 6.02
N ARG A 177 12.62 14.60 6.85
CA ARG A 177 12.31 14.70 8.28
C ARG A 177 13.08 15.78 9.03
N ASP A 178 14.35 15.97 8.69
CA ASP A 178 15.27 16.87 9.39
C ASP A 178 15.48 18.19 8.61
N LYS A 179 14.71 18.43 7.55
CA LYS A 179 14.80 19.63 6.69
C LYS A 179 13.83 20.74 7.10
N SER A 180 14.26 21.98 7.04
CA SER A 180 13.39 23.14 7.25
C SER A 180 12.44 23.35 6.08
N LEU A 181 11.34 24.10 6.31
CA LEU A 181 10.38 24.44 5.25
C LEU A 181 11.02 25.24 4.11
N ASP A 182 12.01 26.08 4.41
CA ASP A 182 12.75 26.83 3.38
C ASP A 182 13.60 25.91 2.50
N GLU A 183 14.25 24.90 3.08
CA GLU A 183 15.01 23.90 2.30
C GLU A 183 14.10 23.06 1.40
N LEU A 184 12.84 22.84 1.79
CA LEU A 184 11.88 22.06 1.00
C LEU A 184 11.42 22.77 -0.28
N LYS A 185 11.55 24.09 -0.38
CA LYS A 185 11.11 24.88 -1.56
C LYS A 185 11.85 24.49 -2.83
N ASP A 186 13.10 24.05 -2.70
CA ASP A 186 13.99 23.67 -3.79
C ASP A 186 14.36 22.17 -3.75
N ALA A 187 13.58 21.38 -3.02
CA ALA A 187 13.79 19.94 -2.93
C ALA A 187 13.64 19.25 -4.30
N THR A 188 14.60 18.40 -4.65
CA THR A 188 14.62 17.69 -5.93
C THR A 188 14.03 16.28 -5.82
N VAL A 189 13.66 15.71 -6.97
CA VAL A 189 13.20 14.31 -7.07
C VAL A 189 14.27 13.35 -6.55
N GLU A 190 15.53 13.55 -6.92
CA GLU A 190 16.65 12.72 -6.48
C GLU A 190 16.79 12.72 -4.95
N GLN A 191 16.69 13.90 -4.32
CA GLN A 191 16.75 14.01 -2.87
C GLN A 191 15.56 13.31 -2.19
N ALA A 192 14.36 13.47 -2.75
CA ALA A 192 13.17 12.82 -2.21
C ALA A 192 13.25 11.29 -2.30
N LEU A 193 13.77 10.76 -3.41
CA LEU A 193 13.94 9.33 -3.66
C LEU A 193 15.01 8.64 -2.80
N ASN A 194 15.84 9.40 -2.08
CA ASN A 194 16.89 8.86 -1.21
C ASN A 194 16.36 8.58 0.22
N HIS A 195 15.54 7.54 0.35
CA HIS A 195 14.93 7.17 1.64
C HIS A 195 15.96 6.56 2.62
N PRO A 196 15.96 6.94 3.92
CA PRO A 196 17.01 6.53 4.86
C PRO A 196 16.99 5.03 5.23
N ASN A 197 15.80 4.43 5.36
CA ASN A 197 15.67 3.09 5.97
C ASN A 197 15.14 1.98 5.05
N TRP A 198 14.51 2.32 3.93
CA TRP A 198 13.69 1.41 3.15
C TRP A 198 14.04 1.54 1.67
N SER A 199 14.14 0.41 0.97
CA SER A 199 14.20 0.37 -0.49
C SER A 199 12.79 0.14 -1.05
N MET A 200 12.18 1.21 -1.56
CA MET A 200 10.77 1.20 -1.98
C MET A 200 10.59 1.75 -3.40
N GLY A 201 9.40 1.57 -3.96
CA GLY A 201 9.04 2.16 -5.25
C GLY A 201 9.00 3.69 -5.21
N ALA A 202 9.22 4.33 -6.37
CA ALA A 202 9.34 5.80 -6.44
C ALA A 202 8.13 6.55 -5.85
N LYS A 203 6.90 6.12 -6.16
CA LYS A 203 5.66 6.77 -5.67
C LYS A 203 5.60 6.81 -4.14
N ILE A 204 5.74 5.65 -3.49
CA ILE A 204 5.69 5.55 -2.03
C ILE A 204 6.86 6.30 -1.36
N THR A 205 8.03 6.35 -1.99
CA THR A 205 9.16 7.13 -1.46
C THR A 205 8.86 8.63 -1.44
N ILE A 206 8.24 9.17 -2.50
CA ILE A 206 7.79 10.56 -2.51
C ILE A 206 6.68 10.80 -1.48
N ASP A 207 5.70 9.90 -1.38
CA ASP A 207 4.62 10.00 -0.38
C ASP A 207 5.16 9.92 1.06
N SER A 208 6.23 9.16 1.31
CA SER A 208 6.91 9.12 2.60
C SER A 208 7.60 10.44 2.90
N ALA A 209 8.25 11.06 1.91
CA ALA A 209 8.89 12.37 2.06
C ALA A 209 7.90 13.50 2.36
N THR A 210 6.67 13.43 1.85
CA THR A 210 5.60 14.43 2.11
C THR A 210 4.75 14.11 3.35
N LEU A 211 4.88 12.91 3.93
CA LEU A 211 3.94 12.27 4.86
C LEU A 211 2.54 12.02 4.29
N VAL A 212 2.32 12.13 2.98
CA VAL A 212 1.09 11.64 2.35
C VAL A 212 0.94 10.14 2.60
N ASN A 213 2.04 9.37 2.56
CA ASN A 213 2.02 7.93 2.81
C ASN A 213 1.38 7.62 4.17
N LYS A 214 1.84 8.31 5.22
CA LYS A 214 1.29 8.12 6.56
C LYS A 214 -0.16 8.59 6.67
N GLY A 215 -0.54 9.64 5.93
CA GLY A 215 -1.92 10.06 5.80
C GLY A 215 -2.84 9.01 5.18
N LEU A 216 -2.39 8.34 4.11
CA LEU A 216 -3.11 7.21 3.50
C LEU A 216 -3.24 6.05 4.50
N GLU A 217 -2.18 5.74 5.23
CA GLU A 217 -2.16 4.66 6.23
C GLU A 217 -3.08 4.94 7.43
N VAL A 218 -3.25 6.20 7.83
CA VAL A 218 -4.27 6.60 8.83
C VAL A 218 -5.69 6.28 8.32
N MET A 219 -5.99 6.60 7.06
CA MET A 219 -7.29 6.28 6.45
C MET A 219 -7.50 4.78 6.28
N GLU A 220 -6.45 4.04 5.97
CA GLU A 220 -6.50 2.58 5.90
C GLU A 220 -6.72 1.93 7.27
N ALA A 221 -6.07 2.42 8.33
CA ALA A 221 -6.19 1.89 9.69
C ALA A 221 -7.63 1.99 10.23
N LYS A 222 -8.33 3.10 9.91
CA LYS A 222 -9.78 3.25 10.19
C LYS A 222 -10.57 2.04 9.70
N TRP A 223 -10.32 1.60 8.48
CA TRP A 223 -11.09 0.53 7.84
C TRP A 223 -10.67 -0.86 8.32
N LEU A 224 -9.37 -1.12 8.44
CA LEU A 224 -8.88 -2.45 8.85
C LEU A 224 -9.23 -2.79 10.29
N PHE A 225 -9.21 -1.80 11.18
CA PHE A 225 -9.30 -2.02 12.62
C PHE A 225 -10.54 -1.42 13.28
N ASP A 226 -11.40 -0.76 12.49
CA ASP A 226 -12.67 -0.17 12.95
C ASP A 226 -12.50 0.80 14.14
N VAL A 227 -11.46 1.63 14.09
CA VAL A 227 -11.15 2.66 15.11
C VAL A 227 -11.48 4.05 14.60
N ASP A 228 -11.82 5.03 15.43
CA ASP A 228 -12.05 6.39 14.93
C ASP A 228 -10.75 7.16 14.69
N TYR A 229 -10.79 8.19 13.83
CA TYR A 229 -9.60 8.97 13.48
C TYR A 229 -8.96 9.65 14.70
N ASP A 230 -9.75 10.00 15.71
CA ASP A 230 -9.23 10.62 16.94
C ASP A 230 -8.48 9.61 17.83
N ASP A 231 -8.67 8.32 17.58
CA ASP A 231 -8.00 7.20 18.27
C ASP A 231 -6.79 6.67 17.47
N ILE A 232 -6.34 7.40 16.43
CA ILE A 232 -5.12 7.09 15.69
C ILE A 232 -4.08 8.18 15.95
N GLU A 233 -3.02 7.85 16.68
CA GLU A 233 -1.88 8.75 16.94
C GLU A 233 -0.71 8.40 16.02
N VAL A 234 -0.23 9.39 15.26
CA VAL A 234 0.97 9.25 14.43
C VAL A 234 2.21 9.69 15.18
N LEU A 235 3.23 8.84 15.23
CA LEU A 235 4.55 9.15 15.79
C LEU A 235 5.65 8.97 14.75
N ILE A 236 6.62 9.88 14.75
CA ILE A 236 7.87 9.66 14.02
C ILE A 236 8.77 8.75 14.85
N HIS A 237 9.17 7.64 14.25
CA HIS A 237 10.13 6.66 14.75
C HIS A 237 11.27 6.46 13.72
N PRO A 238 12.36 7.25 13.82
CA PRO A 238 13.45 7.27 12.85
C PRO A 238 14.12 5.93 12.58
N GLU A 239 14.18 5.04 13.58
CA GLU A 239 14.87 3.76 13.47
C GLU A 239 14.05 2.71 12.70
N SER A 240 12.73 2.91 12.54
CA SER A 240 11.81 1.97 11.89
C SER A 240 11.97 0.51 12.40
N VAL A 241 12.12 0.36 13.72
CA VAL A 241 12.23 -0.93 14.41
C VAL A 241 10.90 -1.32 15.04
N VAL A 242 10.24 -0.38 15.74
CA VAL A 242 8.85 -0.53 16.14
C VAL A 242 8.00 -0.16 14.93
N HIS A 243 7.33 -1.13 14.34
CA HIS A 243 6.58 -0.92 13.10
C HIS A 243 5.20 -0.32 13.36
N SER A 244 4.55 -0.62 14.48
CA SER A 244 3.41 0.14 15.06
C SER A 244 2.99 -0.54 16.36
N MET A 245 2.08 0.10 17.10
CA MET A 245 1.56 -0.39 18.37
C MET A 245 0.04 -0.21 18.49
N ILE A 246 -0.54 -0.94 19.41
CA ILE A 246 -1.89 -0.69 19.95
C ILE A 246 -1.78 -0.29 21.42
N GLU A 247 -2.66 0.60 21.86
CA GLU A 247 -2.94 0.87 23.26
C GLU A 247 -4.25 0.16 23.62
N CYS A 248 -4.24 -0.59 24.72
CA CYS A 248 -5.41 -1.27 25.25
C CYS A 248 -6.11 -0.39 26.31
N THR A 249 -7.39 -0.67 26.55
CA THR A 249 -8.24 0.05 27.52
C THR A 249 -7.74 -0.01 28.97
N ASP A 250 -6.88 -0.98 29.30
CA ASP A 250 -6.20 -1.11 30.59
C ASP A 250 -4.85 -0.35 30.63
N THR A 251 -4.56 0.45 29.61
CA THR A 251 -3.34 1.26 29.38
C THR A 251 -2.09 0.49 28.95
N ALA A 252 -2.19 -0.82 28.71
CA ALA A 252 -1.08 -1.59 28.13
C ALA A 252 -0.81 -1.13 26.69
N VAL A 253 0.48 -1.11 26.29
CA VAL A 253 0.88 -0.86 24.91
C VAL A 253 1.60 -2.08 24.37
N ILE A 254 1.08 -2.65 23.29
CA ILE A 254 1.64 -3.83 22.62
C ILE A 254 2.12 -3.39 21.25
N GLY A 255 3.39 -3.67 20.94
CA GLY A 255 4.01 -3.31 19.67
C GLY A 255 4.71 -4.48 19.01
N GLN A 256 4.68 -4.50 17.68
CA GLN A 256 5.47 -5.42 16.89
C GLN A 256 6.80 -4.76 16.51
N LEU A 257 7.89 -5.45 16.85
CA LEU A 257 9.26 -5.02 16.55
C LEU A 257 9.88 -5.94 15.51
N GLY A 258 10.61 -5.38 14.56
CA GLY A 258 11.31 -6.13 13.53
C GLY A 258 12.41 -5.32 12.85
N THR A 259 13.16 -5.97 11.97
CA THR A 259 13.97 -5.25 10.99
C THR A 259 13.07 -4.62 9.92
N PRO A 260 13.50 -3.52 9.26
CA PRO A 260 12.76 -2.95 8.13
C PRO A 260 12.89 -3.85 6.89
N ASP A 261 12.12 -4.94 6.87
CA ASP A 261 12.12 -5.99 5.85
C ASP A 261 10.68 -6.40 5.52
N MET A 262 10.18 -6.09 4.32
CA MET A 262 8.79 -6.35 3.95
C MET A 262 8.50 -7.85 3.75
N ARG A 263 9.53 -8.70 3.65
CA ARG A 263 9.30 -10.14 3.63
C ARG A 263 8.61 -10.63 4.91
N LEU A 264 8.80 -9.95 6.04
CA LEU A 264 8.14 -10.29 7.30
C LEU A 264 6.60 -10.11 7.22
N PRO A 265 6.05 -8.92 6.93
CA PRO A 265 4.60 -8.74 6.83
C PRO A 265 4.00 -9.52 5.65
N ILE A 266 4.70 -9.64 4.51
CA ILE A 266 4.27 -10.49 3.39
C ILE A 266 4.10 -11.94 3.86
N GLN A 267 5.14 -12.52 4.47
CA GLN A 267 5.08 -13.90 4.95
C GLN A 267 4.01 -14.06 6.03
N TYR A 268 3.84 -13.09 6.93
CA TYR A 268 2.82 -13.18 7.95
C TYR A 268 1.40 -13.24 7.35
N ALA A 269 1.09 -12.39 6.36
CA ALA A 269 -0.18 -12.49 5.64
C ALA A 269 -0.35 -13.86 4.95
N LEU A 270 0.69 -14.38 4.31
CA LEU A 270 0.60 -15.67 3.61
C LEU A 270 0.53 -16.88 4.55
N THR A 271 1.06 -16.79 5.77
CA THR A 271 1.12 -17.90 6.75
C THR A 271 0.10 -17.81 7.88
N TYR A 272 -0.59 -16.68 8.02
CA TYR A 272 -1.58 -16.46 9.06
C TYR A 272 -2.58 -17.63 9.15
N PRO A 273 -2.91 -18.12 10.37
CA PRO A 273 -2.52 -17.62 11.70
C PRO A 273 -1.18 -18.15 12.23
N HIS A 274 -0.44 -18.91 11.42
CA HIS A 274 0.81 -19.54 11.83
C HIS A 274 2.02 -18.67 11.49
N ARG A 275 3.19 -19.09 11.99
CA ARG A 275 4.49 -18.48 11.66
C ARG A 275 5.46 -19.57 11.27
N ILE A 276 6.25 -19.30 10.23
CA ILE A 276 7.38 -20.14 9.81
C ILE A 276 8.67 -19.31 9.81
N PRO A 277 9.86 -19.93 9.82
CA PRO A 277 11.13 -19.18 9.81
C PRO A 277 11.34 -18.42 8.51
N LEU A 278 11.59 -17.11 8.57
CA LEU A 278 11.93 -16.33 7.37
C LEU A 278 13.38 -16.61 6.91
N ILE A 279 13.53 -17.20 5.73
CA ILE A 279 14.83 -17.61 5.17
C ILE A 279 15.69 -16.41 4.77
N ASN A 280 17.00 -16.48 5.01
CA ASN A 280 17.97 -15.43 4.65
C ASN A 280 17.61 -14.03 5.19
N SER A 281 17.08 -13.96 6.42
CA SER A 281 16.75 -12.72 7.11
C SER A 281 17.73 -12.42 8.26
N LYS A 282 17.97 -11.12 8.51
CA LYS A 282 18.76 -10.67 9.66
C LYS A 282 17.85 -10.63 10.90
N ARG A 283 18.29 -11.21 12.01
CA ARG A 283 17.57 -11.09 13.28
C ARG A 283 17.78 -9.70 13.87
N LEU A 284 16.71 -9.13 14.45
CA LEU A 284 16.79 -7.88 15.20
C LEU A 284 17.67 -8.08 16.45
N SER A 285 18.60 -7.16 16.68
CA SER A 285 19.42 -7.09 17.89
C SER A 285 19.18 -5.74 18.56
N LEU A 286 18.44 -5.71 19.67
CA LEU A 286 18.15 -4.46 20.38
C LEU A 286 19.40 -3.82 20.96
N SER A 287 20.40 -4.63 21.34
CA SER A 287 21.70 -4.12 21.77
C SER A 287 22.47 -3.40 20.67
N ASP A 288 22.28 -3.80 19.40
CA ASP A 288 22.94 -3.16 18.26
C ASP A 288 22.23 -1.85 17.88
N ILE A 289 20.90 -1.77 18.09
CA ILE A 289 20.11 -0.56 17.88
C ILE A 289 20.39 0.49 18.97
N GLY A 290 20.43 0.06 20.23
CA GLY A 290 20.75 0.89 21.39
C GLY A 290 19.63 1.83 21.83
N THR A 291 19.09 2.65 20.92
CA THR A 291 18.08 3.68 21.23
C THR A 291 16.92 3.65 20.24
N LEU A 292 15.70 3.87 20.76
CA LEU A 292 14.49 4.03 19.96
C LEU A 292 13.89 5.40 20.28
N HIS A 293 13.74 6.26 19.28
CA HIS A 293 13.20 7.61 19.47
C HIS A 293 11.75 7.69 18.97
N PHE A 294 10.94 8.45 19.69
CA PHE A 294 9.55 8.75 19.35
C PHE A 294 9.25 10.22 19.56
N TYR A 295 8.66 10.88 18.57
CA TYR A 295 8.21 12.26 18.68
C TYR A 295 7.07 12.55 17.71
N LYS A 296 6.33 13.62 17.97
CA LYS A 296 5.20 14.01 17.11
C LYS A 296 5.69 14.57 15.77
N PRO A 297 4.98 14.30 14.66
CA PRO A 297 5.26 14.96 13.39
C PRO A 297 4.99 16.47 13.48
N ASP A 298 5.80 17.23 12.77
CA ASP A 298 5.56 18.66 12.57
C ASP A 298 4.47 18.86 11.51
N THR A 299 3.25 19.15 11.96
CA THR A 299 2.06 19.30 11.11
C THR A 299 2.01 20.62 10.36
N GLU A 300 2.81 21.62 10.73
CA GLU A 300 2.92 22.87 9.97
C GLU A 300 3.81 22.68 8.75
N ARG A 301 4.91 21.93 8.92
CA ARG A 301 5.82 21.55 7.84
C ARG A 301 5.21 20.48 6.92
N PHE A 302 4.59 19.45 7.49
CA PHE A 302 4.01 18.34 6.75
C PHE A 302 2.47 18.41 6.73
N LYS A 303 1.94 19.37 5.98
CA LYS A 303 0.50 19.63 5.88
C LYS A 303 -0.31 18.47 5.31
N ALA A 304 0.32 17.56 4.57
CA ALA A 304 -0.34 16.39 4.00
C ALA A 304 -1.02 15.52 5.07
N LEU A 305 -0.40 15.38 6.25
CA LEU A 305 -0.94 14.56 7.32
C LEU A 305 -2.25 15.15 7.88
N PRO A 306 -2.31 16.42 8.32
CA PRO A 306 -3.59 17.07 8.65
C PRO A 306 -4.65 17.01 7.55
N LEU A 307 -4.25 17.13 6.28
CA LEU A 307 -5.18 17.03 5.15
C LEU A 307 -5.77 15.62 5.00
N ALA A 308 -4.99 14.57 5.25
CA ALA A 308 -5.48 13.20 5.24
C ALA A 308 -6.48 12.95 6.38
N TYR A 309 -6.22 13.42 7.61
CA TYR A 309 -7.20 13.38 8.70
C TYR A 309 -8.47 14.14 8.32
N ARG A 310 -8.35 15.31 7.67
CA ARG A 310 -9.49 16.08 7.18
C ARG A 310 -10.29 15.29 6.12
N ALA A 311 -9.61 14.67 5.16
CA ALA A 311 -10.24 13.87 4.11
C ALA A 311 -11.00 12.67 4.70
N GLY A 312 -10.36 11.94 5.61
CA GLY A 312 -10.95 10.81 6.33
C GLY A 312 -12.19 11.20 7.14
N ARG A 313 -12.09 12.27 7.93
CA ARG A 313 -13.23 12.78 8.75
C ARG A 313 -14.40 13.28 7.90
N ILE A 314 -14.14 13.90 6.75
CA ILE A 314 -15.20 14.27 5.81
C ILE A 314 -15.88 13.02 5.24
N GLY A 315 -15.10 11.97 4.96
CA GLY A 315 -15.61 10.70 4.45
C GLY A 315 -16.18 10.79 3.04
N GLY A 316 -17.05 9.84 2.70
CA GLY A 316 -17.66 9.71 1.37
C GLY A 316 -16.62 9.69 0.25
N SER A 317 -16.79 10.55 -0.75
CA SER A 317 -15.88 10.66 -1.88
C SER A 317 -14.56 11.41 -1.60
N MET A 318 -14.41 12.08 -0.45
CA MET A 318 -13.26 12.96 -0.20
C MET A 318 -11.91 12.22 -0.15
N PRO A 319 -11.78 11.04 0.48
CA PRO A 319 -10.57 10.23 0.39
C PRO A 319 -10.18 9.84 -1.05
N CYS A 320 -11.17 9.60 -1.93
CA CYS A 320 -10.93 9.33 -3.34
C CYS A 320 -10.30 10.52 -4.06
N VAL A 321 -10.79 11.75 -3.78
CA VAL A 321 -10.21 12.98 -4.33
C VAL A 321 -8.79 13.19 -3.83
N PHE A 322 -8.57 13.01 -2.52
CA PHE A 322 -7.23 13.10 -1.93
C PHE A 322 -6.25 12.15 -2.61
N ASN A 323 -6.65 10.87 -2.79
CA ASN A 323 -5.80 9.88 -3.44
C ASN A 323 -5.54 10.21 -4.92
N GLY A 324 -6.58 10.49 -5.70
CA GLY A 324 -6.45 10.77 -7.14
C GLY A 324 -5.61 12.02 -7.41
N ALA A 325 -5.80 13.08 -6.62
CA ALA A 325 -4.98 14.28 -6.70
C ALA A 325 -3.53 14.01 -6.29
N ASN A 326 -3.30 13.22 -5.24
CA ASN A 326 -1.96 12.83 -4.82
C ASN A 326 -1.23 12.02 -5.90
N GLU A 327 -1.88 10.99 -6.47
CA GLU A 327 -1.23 10.16 -7.48
C GLU A 327 -0.78 10.98 -8.69
N GLU A 328 -1.62 11.92 -9.16
CA GLU A 328 -1.26 12.81 -10.26
C GLU A 328 -0.14 13.78 -9.85
N ALA A 329 -0.26 14.47 -8.72
CA ALA A 329 0.71 15.45 -8.28
C ALA A 329 2.09 14.81 -7.98
N ASN A 330 2.09 13.62 -7.38
CA ASN A 330 3.29 12.82 -7.15
C ASN A 330 3.97 12.45 -8.48
N GLN A 331 3.21 11.98 -9.48
CA GLN A 331 3.76 11.68 -10.80
C GLN A 331 4.33 12.94 -11.47
N LEU A 332 3.62 14.07 -11.43
CA LEU A 332 4.10 15.34 -11.97
C LEU A 332 5.39 15.83 -11.28
N PHE A 333 5.52 15.63 -9.96
CA PHE A 333 6.77 15.93 -9.26
C PHE A 333 7.90 15.02 -9.75
N ARG A 334 7.66 13.71 -9.85
CA ARG A 334 8.65 12.74 -10.36
C ARG A 334 9.10 13.06 -11.80
N ASP A 335 8.20 13.62 -12.61
CA ASP A 335 8.48 14.06 -13.98
C ASP A 335 9.09 15.47 -14.07
N GLY A 336 9.39 16.11 -12.93
CA GLY A 336 9.99 17.44 -12.84
C GLY A 336 9.07 18.57 -13.34
N LYS A 337 7.74 18.36 -13.31
CA LYS A 337 6.74 19.33 -13.78
C LYS A 337 6.27 20.29 -12.71
N ILE A 338 6.36 19.90 -11.44
CA ILE A 338 6.04 20.73 -10.27
C ILE A 338 7.15 20.61 -9.22
N LYS A 339 7.13 21.50 -8.23
CA LYS A 339 7.98 21.47 -7.04
C LYS A 339 7.41 20.57 -5.94
N PHE A 340 8.24 20.23 -4.98
CA PHE A 340 7.89 19.32 -3.89
C PHE A 340 6.70 19.81 -3.05
N LEU A 341 6.70 21.09 -2.65
CA LEU A 341 5.63 21.66 -1.84
C LEU A 341 4.30 21.78 -2.60
N GLU A 342 4.35 21.92 -3.93
CA GLU A 342 3.16 22.03 -4.78
C GLU A 342 2.34 20.73 -4.76
N ILE A 343 2.93 19.58 -4.43
CA ILE A 343 2.20 18.31 -4.29
C ILE A 343 1.03 18.48 -3.30
N VAL A 344 1.33 19.02 -2.12
CA VAL A 344 0.36 19.13 -1.03
C VAL A 344 -0.64 20.25 -1.29
N ASP A 345 -0.18 21.35 -1.89
CA ASP A 345 -1.04 22.47 -2.29
C ASP A 345 -2.10 22.01 -3.32
N LEU A 346 -1.70 21.22 -4.33
CA LEU A 346 -2.60 20.69 -5.35
C LEU A 346 -3.64 19.70 -4.79
N ILE A 347 -3.24 18.86 -3.83
CA ILE A 347 -4.17 17.96 -3.11
C ILE A 347 -5.21 18.79 -2.37
N GLU A 348 -4.78 19.80 -1.61
CA GLU A 348 -5.70 20.66 -0.86
C GLU A 348 -6.66 21.42 -1.78
N GLU A 349 -6.17 21.99 -2.88
CA GLU A 349 -7.01 22.68 -3.87
C GLU A 349 -8.06 21.74 -4.48
N ALA A 350 -7.68 20.50 -4.84
CA ALA A 350 -8.61 19.51 -5.38
C ALA A 350 -9.69 19.13 -4.36
N MET A 351 -9.31 18.90 -3.11
CA MET A 351 -10.26 18.64 -2.02
C MET A 351 -11.25 19.79 -1.84
N ASN A 352 -10.77 21.03 -1.82
CA ASN A 352 -11.60 22.22 -1.60
C ASN A 352 -12.54 22.51 -2.77
N ALA A 353 -12.18 22.10 -3.99
CA ALA A 353 -13.00 22.27 -5.18
C ALA A 353 -14.10 21.20 -5.32
N HIS A 354 -13.97 20.07 -4.62
CA HIS A 354 -14.88 18.94 -4.76
C HIS A 354 -16.15 19.10 -3.91
N THR A 355 -17.30 18.71 -4.46
CA THR A 355 -18.54 18.57 -3.69
C THR A 355 -18.71 17.12 -3.24
N VAL A 356 -18.71 16.90 -1.93
CA VAL A 356 -18.73 15.56 -1.33
C VAL A 356 -19.97 14.77 -1.76
N ILE A 357 -19.75 13.55 -2.23
CA ILE A 357 -20.77 12.51 -2.38
C ILE A 357 -20.62 11.59 -1.17
N GLU A 358 -21.68 11.47 -0.36
CA GLU A 358 -21.61 10.79 0.94
C GLU A 358 -21.40 9.28 0.81
N ASN A 359 -22.08 8.63 -0.15
CA ASN A 359 -22.00 7.17 -0.37
C ASN A 359 -21.75 6.88 -1.85
N PRO A 360 -20.54 7.14 -2.37
CA PRO A 360 -20.25 6.97 -3.78
C PRO A 360 -20.22 5.47 -4.13
N SER A 361 -20.87 5.13 -5.24
CA SER A 361 -20.74 3.84 -5.91
C SER A 361 -19.35 3.66 -6.53
N LEU A 362 -19.02 2.43 -6.92
CA LEU A 362 -17.75 2.13 -7.60
C LEU A 362 -17.56 2.94 -8.89
N ASP A 363 -18.59 3.06 -9.72
CA ASP A 363 -18.54 3.84 -10.96
C ASP A 363 -18.32 5.33 -10.68
N GLU A 364 -18.93 5.86 -9.60
CA GLU A 364 -18.68 7.23 -9.15
C GLU A 364 -17.25 7.40 -8.66
N LEU A 365 -16.68 6.45 -7.90
CA LEU A 365 -15.28 6.51 -7.46
C LEU A 365 -14.31 6.53 -8.64
N ILE A 366 -14.54 5.70 -9.67
CA ILE A 366 -13.74 5.72 -10.91
C ILE A 366 -13.80 7.10 -11.56
N LYS A 367 -14.99 7.70 -11.63
CA LYS A 367 -15.17 9.04 -12.19
C LYS A 367 -14.50 10.12 -11.34
N ILE A 368 -14.62 10.04 -10.01
CA ILE A 368 -14.04 10.99 -9.06
C ILE A 368 -12.51 10.95 -9.12
N ASP A 369 -11.90 9.76 -9.16
CA ASP A 369 -10.45 9.62 -9.33
C ASP A 369 -9.98 10.30 -10.63
N ALA A 370 -10.66 10.03 -11.75
CA ALA A 370 -10.36 10.66 -13.03
C ALA A 370 -10.52 12.20 -13.00
N GLU A 371 -11.57 12.71 -12.36
CA GLU A 371 -11.83 14.14 -12.18
C GLU A 371 -10.77 14.81 -11.31
N ALA A 372 -10.35 14.18 -10.22
CA ALA A 372 -9.31 14.69 -9.32
C ALA A 372 -7.95 14.78 -10.05
N ARG A 373 -7.57 13.75 -10.81
CA ARG A 373 -6.36 13.80 -11.65
C ARG A 373 -6.45 14.88 -12.73
N ALA A 374 -7.61 15.00 -13.39
CA ALA A 374 -7.83 16.03 -14.40
C ALA A 374 -7.77 17.45 -13.82
N PHE A 375 -8.27 17.64 -12.60
CA PHE A 375 -8.18 18.91 -11.88
C PHE A 375 -6.72 19.32 -11.67
N VAL A 376 -5.89 18.40 -11.18
CA VAL A 376 -4.45 18.64 -10.96
C VAL A 376 -3.75 19.01 -12.26
N ARG A 377 -3.94 18.24 -13.35
CA ARG A 377 -3.38 18.55 -14.68
C ARG A 377 -3.77 19.93 -15.17
N LYS A 378 -5.07 20.26 -15.10
CA LYS A 378 -5.58 21.56 -15.52
C LYS A 378 -4.94 22.70 -14.72
N ARG A 379 -4.69 22.50 -13.42
CA ARG A 379 -4.10 23.52 -12.55
C ARG A 379 -2.65 23.86 -12.92
N VAL A 380 -1.92 22.89 -13.47
CA VAL A 380 -0.53 23.05 -13.93
C VAL A 380 -0.42 23.32 -15.45
N GLY A 381 -1.55 23.42 -16.15
CA GLY A 381 -1.61 23.76 -17.58
C GLY A 381 -1.37 22.58 -18.53
N LEU A 382 -1.71 21.36 -18.13
CA LEU A 382 -1.61 20.13 -18.92
C LEU A 382 -2.97 19.61 -19.40
#